data_AF-A0A428WCC3-F1
#
_entry.id   AF-A0A428WCC3-F1
#
_cell.length_a   1.000
_cell.length_b   1.000
_cell.length_c   1.000
_cell.angle_alpha   90.00
_cell.angle_beta   90.00
_cell.angle_gamma   90.00
#
_symmetry.space_group_name_H-M   'P 1'
#
loop_
_entity.id
_entity.type
_entity.pdbx_description
1 polymer ?
#
loop_
_entity_poly.entity_id
_entity_poly.type
_entity_poly.pdbx_seq_one_letter_code
_entity_poly.pdbx_strand_id
1 'polypeptide(L)'
;MARAREARARLVRRPGSRRSNQDAGLAVRHGGTHPFPRTLTTKEAEQAFITQLAEVLKSAPPTVLTARVGAALDPSLTTLREAELQDRRKVYLRDRITDQAAWYAGKSNRNRKAASRWRAMLVLTEAVGVAGALLRATGAVDLDIAGIVAAVAGAGVAWLALKRYEQLAQSYAYATNELAIIEGRITLATEEGTWASAVAEAEETIGREHLAWRASRTTIAN
;
A
#
# COMPACT_ATOMS: atom_id res chain seq x y z
N MET A 1 18.03 18.90 26.44
CA MET A 1 16.79 18.19 26.83
C MET A 1 15.51 18.73 26.17
N ALA A 2 15.37 20.03 25.90
CA ALA A 2 14.19 20.59 25.21
C ALA A 2 14.04 20.14 23.73
N ARG A 3 15.14 20.10 22.96
CA ARG A 3 15.14 19.64 21.55
C ARG A 3 14.72 18.18 21.36
N ALA A 4 15.06 17.30 22.31
CA ALA A 4 14.64 15.89 22.29
C ALA A 4 13.13 15.73 22.62
N ARG A 5 12.56 16.64 23.42
CA ARG A 5 11.12 16.68 23.71
C ARG A 5 10.31 17.25 22.55
N GLU A 6 10.82 18.27 21.85
CA GLU A 6 10.22 18.80 20.62
C GLU A 6 10.30 17.82 19.44
N ALA A 7 11.39 17.07 19.31
CA ALA A 7 11.49 15.98 18.33
C ALA A 7 10.47 14.87 18.62
N ARG A 8 10.27 14.51 19.90
CA ARG A 8 9.18 13.61 20.34
C ARG A 8 7.79 14.16 20.03
N ALA A 9 7.58 15.48 20.14
CA ALA A 9 6.30 16.11 19.85
C ALA A 9 5.98 16.18 18.35
N ARG A 10 6.99 16.31 17.47
CA ARG A 10 6.83 16.29 16.00
C ARG A 10 6.61 14.89 15.42
N LEU A 11 7.00 13.84 16.16
CA LEU A 11 6.68 12.44 15.85
C LEU A 11 5.20 12.11 16.09
N VAL A 12 4.42 13.00 16.71
CA VAL A 12 2.96 12.91 16.81
C VAL A 12 2.32 13.46 15.51
N ARG A 13 2.70 12.92 14.35
CA ARG A 13 1.90 13.08 13.12
C ARG A 13 0.73 12.11 13.21
N ARG A 14 -0.46 12.53 12.76
CA ARG A 14 -1.68 11.70 12.80
C ARG A 14 -1.39 10.29 12.21
N PRO A 15 -1.59 9.21 12.98
CA PRO A 15 -1.47 7.84 12.48
C PRO A 15 -2.38 7.65 11.25
N GLY A 16 -1.88 6.96 10.22
CA GLY A 16 -2.70 6.58 9.06
C GLY A 16 -2.80 7.56 7.87
N SER A 17 -2.02 8.65 7.82
CA SER A 17 -1.93 9.46 6.58
C SER A 17 -0.95 8.87 5.55
N ARG A 18 -1.23 8.97 4.24
CA ARG A 18 -0.28 8.49 3.20
C ARG A 18 1.12 9.11 3.33
N ARG A 19 1.19 10.35 3.81
CA ARG A 19 2.44 11.08 3.99
C ARG A 19 3.25 10.55 5.17
N SER A 20 2.61 10.31 6.32
CA SER A 20 3.29 9.77 7.51
C SER A 20 3.92 8.39 7.26
N ASN A 21 3.24 7.54 6.51
CA ASN A 21 3.74 6.21 6.21
C ASN A 21 4.96 6.26 5.24
N GLN A 22 4.94 7.17 4.26
CA GLN A 22 6.11 7.41 3.39
C GLN A 22 7.28 8.01 4.18
N ASP A 23 7.01 8.98 5.05
CA ASP A 23 8.02 9.63 5.89
C ASP A 23 8.68 8.62 6.84
N ALA A 24 7.92 7.70 7.44
CA ALA A 24 8.46 6.66 8.33
C ALA A 24 9.38 5.67 7.61
N GLY A 25 9.01 5.24 6.39
CA GLY A 25 9.87 4.37 5.57
C GLY A 25 11.17 5.06 5.15
N LEU A 26 11.11 6.34 4.78
CA LEU A 26 12.29 7.15 4.46
C LEU A 26 13.18 7.36 5.70
N ALA A 27 12.57 7.60 6.86
CA ALA A 27 13.28 7.79 8.12
C ALA A 27 14.09 6.58 8.54
N VAL A 28 13.55 5.38 8.38
CA VAL A 28 14.26 4.17 8.80
C VAL A 28 15.34 3.76 7.80
N ARG A 29 15.09 3.93 6.50
CA ARG A 29 16.15 3.76 5.48
C ARG A 29 17.35 4.63 5.81
N HIS A 30 17.14 5.94 5.99
CA HIS A 30 18.22 6.87 6.37
C HIS A 30 18.78 6.58 7.78
N GLY A 31 17.95 6.05 8.66
CA GLY A 31 18.25 5.77 10.06
C GLY A 31 19.30 4.68 10.29
N GLY A 32 19.81 3.97 9.27
CA GLY A 32 20.90 2.99 9.45
C GLY A 32 20.66 1.61 8.83
N THR A 33 19.61 1.42 8.04
CA THR A 33 19.35 0.14 7.33
C THR A 33 19.88 0.19 5.92
N HIS A 34 19.95 -0.94 5.21
CA HIS A 34 20.21 -0.88 3.77
C HIS A 34 19.17 0.01 3.07
N PRO A 35 19.58 0.92 2.17
CA PRO A 35 20.93 1.07 1.59
C PRO A 35 21.91 2.00 2.36
N PHE A 36 21.56 2.56 3.52
CA PHE A 36 22.36 3.51 4.31
C PHE A 36 22.81 2.95 5.67
N PRO A 37 23.70 1.94 5.70
CA PRO A 37 24.13 1.28 6.94
C PRO A 37 24.82 2.24 7.93
N ARG A 38 24.86 1.91 9.23
CA ARG A 38 25.51 2.74 10.27
C ARG A 38 27.03 2.89 10.10
N THR A 39 27.66 2.11 9.22
CA THR A 39 29.08 2.28 8.86
C THR A 39 29.33 3.58 8.09
N LEU A 40 28.31 4.13 7.41
CA LEU A 40 28.40 5.44 6.77
C LEU A 40 28.30 6.55 7.80
N THR A 41 29.10 7.59 7.62
CA THR A 41 28.89 8.86 8.34
C THR A 41 27.52 9.46 7.97
N THR A 42 26.98 10.33 8.82
CA THR A 42 25.71 11.01 8.55
C THR A 42 25.74 11.74 7.20
N LYS A 43 26.85 12.43 6.88
CA LYS A 43 27.01 13.14 5.60
C LYS A 43 27.01 12.21 4.40
N GLU A 44 27.70 11.07 4.49
CA GLU A 44 27.72 10.08 3.39
C GLU A 44 26.34 9.44 3.18
N ALA A 45 25.61 9.16 4.26
CA ALA A 45 24.24 8.65 4.18
C ALA A 45 23.28 9.68 3.54
N GLU A 46 23.38 10.96 3.91
CA GLU A 46 22.61 12.04 3.29
C GLU A 46 22.90 12.15 1.79
N GLN A 47 24.16 12.09 1.40
CA GLN A 47 24.57 12.19 0.00
C GLN A 47 24.14 10.98 -0.83
N ALA A 48 24.24 9.78 -0.27
CA ALA A 48 23.73 8.56 -0.90
C ALA A 48 22.20 8.61 -1.03
N PHE A 49 21.49 9.16 -0.04
CA PHE A 49 20.04 9.32 -0.07
C PHE A 49 19.58 10.30 -1.15
N ILE A 50 20.23 11.47 -1.26
CA ILE A 50 19.98 12.43 -2.34
C ILE A 50 20.20 11.78 -3.71
N THR A 51 21.29 11.02 -3.86
CA THR A 51 21.61 10.31 -5.11
C THR A 51 20.53 9.29 -5.48
N GLN A 52 20.09 8.47 -4.51
CA GLN A 52 19.02 7.51 -4.75
C GLN A 52 17.70 8.21 -5.14
N LEU A 53 17.37 9.32 -4.47
CA LEU A 53 16.15 10.05 -4.76
C LEU A 53 16.20 10.70 -6.15
N ALA A 54 17.35 11.25 -6.55
CA ALA A 54 17.58 11.73 -7.90
C ALA A 54 17.37 10.63 -8.95
N GLU A 55 17.83 9.41 -8.68
CA GLU A 55 17.65 8.28 -9.57
C GLU A 55 16.18 7.84 -9.68
N VAL A 56 15.47 7.77 -8.55
CA VAL A 56 14.03 7.49 -8.53
C VAL A 56 13.26 8.54 -9.34
N LEU A 57 13.65 9.82 -9.26
CA LEU A 57 13.02 10.89 -10.04
C LEU A 57 13.25 10.74 -11.54
N LYS A 58 14.43 10.29 -11.99
CA LYS A 58 14.68 10.04 -13.42
C LYS A 58 13.74 8.97 -13.99
N SER A 59 13.39 7.98 -13.18
CA SER A 59 12.45 6.91 -13.56
C SER A 59 10.96 7.29 -13.42
N ALA A 60 10.65 8.50 -12.92
CA ALA A 60 9.28 8.95 -12.70
C ALA A 60 8.72 9.65 -13.95
N PRO A 61 7.46 9.37 -14.35
CA PRO A 61 6.82 10.11 -15.43
C PRO A 61 6.67 11.61 -15.08
N PRO A 62 6.91 12.53 -16.03
CA PRO A 62 7.03 13.97 -15.76
C PRO A 62 5.80 14.60 -15.10
N THR A 63 4.61 14.01 -15.27
CA THR A 63 3.31 14.54 -14.83
C THR A 63 3.05 14.40 -13.31
N VAL A 64 3.92 13.73 -12.54
CA VAL A 64 3.65 13.37 -11.12
C VAL A 64 4.41 14.24 -10.11
N LEU A 65 5.32 15.10 -10.55
CA LEU A 65 6.25 15.79 -9.65
C LEU A 65 5.66 17.11 -9.10
N THR A 66 4.91 17.01 -8.00
CA THR A 66 4.34 18.18 -7.28
C THR A 66 5.04 18.48 -5.94
N ALA A 67 5.99 17.65 -5.49
CA ALA A 67 6.66 17.81 -4.21
C ALA A 67 8.15 18.19 -4.36
N ARG A 68 8.58 19.24 -3.65
CA ARG A 68 10.00 19.62 -3.52
C ARG A 68 10.71 18.60 -2.65
N VAL A 69 11.63 17.86 -3.26
CA VAL A 69 12.47 16.82 -2.64
C VAL A 69 13.39 17.36 -1.52
N GLY A 70 13.69 18.65 -1.51
CA GLY A 70 14.56 19.29 -0.51
C GLY A 70 14.06 19.27 0.95
N ALA A 71 12.81 18.86 1.22
CA ALA A 71 12.32 18.63 2.59
C ALA A 71 12.78 17.28 3.18
N ALA A 72 13.51 16.48 2.41
CA ALA A 72 13.90 15.11 2.76
C ALA A 72 15.16 15.00 3.64
N LEU A 73 15.69 16.13 4.13
CA LEU A 73 16.66 16.21 5.23
C LEU A 73 15.96 16.78 6.47
N ASP A 74 14.89 16.12 6.93
CA ASP A 74 14.25 16.48 8.19
C ASP A 74 15.21 16.16 9.35
N PRO A 75 15.49 17.08 10.28
CA PRO A 75 16.30 16.81 11.48
C PRO A 75 15.84 15.57 12.28
N SER A 76 14.58 15.15 12.12
CA SER A 76 14.08 13.90 12.69
C SER A 76 14.79 12.65 12.16
N LEU A 77 15.30 12.66 10.92
CA LEU A 77 15.99 11.54 10.29
C LEU A 77 17.37 11.31 10.91
N THR A 78 18.09 12.40 11.19
CA THR A 78 19.38 12.36 11.91
C THR A 78 19.18 11.91 13.35
N THR A 79 18.15 12.43 14.01
CA THR A 79 17.80 12.03 15.39
C THR A 79 17.50 10.53 15.48
N LEU A 80 16.74 10.00 14.51
CA LEU A 80 16.43 8.57 14.46
C LEU A 80 17.67 7.74 14.13
N ARG A 81 18.60 8.24 13.31
CA ARG A 81 19.86 7.56 13.00
C ARG A 81 20.76 7.44 14.23
N GLU A 82 20.76 8.43 15.11
CA GLU A 82 21.58 8.46 16.34
C GLU A 82 20.95 7.67 17.49
N ALA A 83 19.64 7.41 17.45
CA ALA A 83 18.93 6.69 18.49
C ALA A 83 19.38 5.22 18.61
N GLU A 84 19.14 4.65 19.80
CA GLU A 84 19.39 3.23 20.04
C GLU A 84 18.49 2.35 19.17
N LEU A 85 18.99 1.14 18.87
CA LEU A 85 18.27 0.14 18.06
C LEU A 85 16.85 -0.13 18.58
N GLN A 86 16.69 -0.21 19.91
CA GLN A 86 15.41 -0.46 20.55
C GLN A 86 14.36 0.61 20.22
N ASP A 87 14.76 1.88 20.21
CA ASP A 87 13.86 3.00 19.92
C ASP A 87 13.53 3.07 18.42
N ARG A 88 14.54 2.87 17.56
CA ARG A 88 14.35 2.82 16.09
C ARG A 88 13.40 1.70 15.70
N ARG A 89 13.56 0.53 16.31
CA ARG A 89 12.68 -0.62 16.10
C ARG A 89 11.24 -0.33 16.50
N LYS A 90 11.02 0.26 17.68
CA LYS A 90 9.67 0.65 18.14
C LYS A 90 9.01 1.65 17.20
N VAL A 91 9.77 2.66 16.75
CA VAL A 91 9.28 3.67 15.79
C VAL A 91 8.91 3.00 14.46
N TYR A 92 9.76 2.12 13.93
CA TYR A 92 9.48 1.43 12.67
C TYR A 92 8.25 0.53 12.75
N LEU A 93 8.14 -0.29 13.80
CA LEU A 93 6.99 -1.17 13.99
C LEU A 93 5.70 -0.36 14.03
N ARG A 94 5.65 0.67 14.87
CA ARG A 94 4.47 1.52 15.05
C ARG A 94 4.10 2.31 13.80
N ASP A 95 5.04 3.09 13.27
CA ASP A 95 4.74 4.13 12.27
C ASP A 95 4.75 3.60 10.83
N ARG A 96 5.35 2.42 10.60
CA ARG A 96 5.51 1.84 9.26
C ARG A 96 4.82 0.50 9.14
N ILE A 97 5.17 -0.48 9.98
CA ILE A 97 4.70 -1.86 9.80
C ILE A 97 3.22 -2.01 10.15
N THR A 98 2.83 -1.65 11.38
CA THR A 98 1.45 -1.81 11.87
C THR A 98 0.46 -1.02 11.02
N ASP A 99 0.78 0.25 10.72
CA ASP A 99 -0.05 1.12 9.88
C ASP A 99 -0.22 0.54 8.45
N GLN A 100 0.86 0.03 7.85
CA GLN A 100 0.82 -0.56 6.50
C GLN A 100 0.04 -1.88 6.49
N ALA A 101 0.26 -2.75 7.47
CA ALA A 101 -0.45 -4.03 7.60
C ALA A 101 -1.96 -3.81 7.77
N ALA A 102 -2.36 -2.89 8.65
CA ALA A 102 -3.75 -2.53 8.84
C ALA A 102 -4.39 -1.98 7.56
N TRP A 103 -3.64 -1.17 6.80
CA TRP A 103 -4.11 -0.65 5.52
C TRP A 103 -4.34 -1.75 4.48
N TYR A 104 -3.39 -2.69 4.33
CA TYR A 104 -3.54 -3.86 3.44
C TYR A 104 -4.72 -4.74 3.86
N ALA A 105 -4.85 -5.05 5.15
CA ALA A 105 -5.97 -5.85 5.67
C ALA A 105 -7.31 -5.18 5.37
N GLY A 106 -7.43 -3.88 5.64
CA GLY A 106 -8.61 -3.09 5.34
C GLY A 106 -8.94 -3.06 3.84
N LYS A 107 -7.92 -2.96 3.00
CA LYS A 107 -8.06 -3.04 1.53
C LYS A 107 -8.53 -4.42 1.07
N SER A 108 -7.98 -5.50 1.62
CA SER A 108 -8.43 -6.86 1.31
C SER A 108 -9.92 -7.00 1.63
N ASN A 109 -10.33 -6.65 2.86
CA ASN A 109 -11.72 -6.78 3.30
C ASN A 109 -12.70 -5.96 2.44
N ARG A 110 -12.35 -4.71 2.11
CA ARG A 110 -13.18 -3.86 1.24
C ARG A 110 -13.37 -4.46 -0.15
N ASN A 111 -12.32 -5.06 -0.72
CA ASN A 111 -12.39 -5.72 -2.01
C ASN A 111 -13.21 -7.02 -1.94
N ARG A 112 -13.07 -7.83 -0.88
CA ARG A 112 -13.93 -9.02 -0.65
C ARG A 112 -15.41 -8.65 -0.59
N LYS A 113 -15.75 -7.61 0.18
CA LYS A 113 -17.12 -7.08 0.27
C LYS A 113 -17.62 -6.54 -1.07
N ALA A 114 -16.77 -5.88 -1.86
CA ALA A 114 -17.15 -5.44 -3.19
C ALA A 114 -17.42 -6.63 -4.13
N ALA A 115 -16.55 -7.64 -4.15
CA ALA A 115 -16.73 -8.85 -4.95
C ALA A 115 -18.05 -9.55 -4.60
N SER A 116 -18.33 -9.76 -3.30
CA SER A 116 -19.57 -10.39 -2.83
C SER A 116 -20.81 -9.59 -3.23
N ARG A 117 -20.81 -8.26 -3.06
CA ARG A 117 -21.94 -7.42 -3.49
C ARG A 117 -22.19 -7.48 -4.99
N TRP A 118 -21.14 -7.43 -5.81
CA TRP A 118 -21.30 -7.50 -7.26
C TRP A 118 -21.77 -8.87 -7.74
N ARG A 119 -21.31 -9.96 -7.09
CA ARG A 119 -21.86 -11.31 -7.34
C ARG A 119 -23.34 -11.38 -7.01
N ALA A 120 -23.75 -10.85 -5.85
CA ALA A 120 -25.17 -10.82 -5.47
C ALA A 120 -26.01 -10.01 -6.47
N MET A 121 -25.50 -8.86 -6.94
CA MET A 121 -26.15 -8.07 -7.99
C MET A 121 -26.31 -8.85 -9.29
N LEU A 122 -25.29 -9.61 -9.73
CA LEU A 122 -25.42 -10.45 -10.92
C LEU A 122 -26.47 -11.54 -10.75
N VAL A 123 -26.48 -12.24 -9.62
CA VAL A 123 -27.50 -13.26 -9.32
C VAL A 123 -28.91 -12.65 -9.32
N LEU A 124 -29.07 -11.44 -8.77
CA LEU A 124 -30.35 -10.73 -8.81
C LEU A 124 -30.75 -10.36 -10.24
N THR A 125 -29.81 -9.87 -11.06
CA THR A 125 -30.05 -9.57 -12.47
C THR A 125 -30.53 -10.81 -13.23
N GLU A 126 -29.90 -11.97 -13.02
CA GLU A 126 -30.34 -13.24 -13.61
C GLU A 126 -31.75 -13.63 -13.16
N ALA A 127 -32.05 -13.51 -11.86
CA ALA A 127 -33.38 -13.80 -11.33
C ALA A 127 -34.47 -12.90 -11.94
N VAL A 128 -34.17 -11.61 -12.12
CA VAL A 128 -35.05 -10.66 -12.82
C VAL A 128 -35.21 -11.04 -14.30
N GLY A 129 -34.14 -11.51 -14.95
CA GLY A 129 -34.20 -12.03 -16.32
C GLY A 129 -35.15 -13.20 -16.46
N VAL A 130 -35.03 -14.19 -15.58
CA VAL A 130 -35.91 -15.37 -15.55
C VAL A 130 -37.37 -14.97 -15.30
N ALA A 131 -37.62 -14.09 -14.31
CA ALA A 131 -38.96 -13.60 -14.03
C ALA A 131 -39.56 -12.82 -15.22
N GLY A 132 -38.76 -11.97 -15.88
CA GLY A 132 -39.16 -11.23 -17.08
C GLY A 132 -39.50 -12.16 -18.24
N ALA A 133 -38.71 -13.23 -18.45
CA ALA A 133 -38.97 -14.23 -19.47
C ALA A 133 -40.29 -14.98 -19.22
N LEU A 134 -40.58 -15.35 -17.97
CA LEU A 134 -41.85 -15.99 -17.59
C LEU A 134 -43.05 -15.06 -17.80
N LEU A 135 -42.94 -13.78 -17.42
CA LEU A 135 -44.01 -12.79 -17.63
C LEU A 135 -44.29 -12.57 -19.12
N ARG A 136 -43.25 -12.47 -19.94
CA ARG A 136 -43.41 -12.39 -21.40
C ARG A 136 -44.11 -13.62 -21.97
N ALA A 137 -43.81 -14.81 -21.46
CA ALA A 137 -44.48 -16.05 -21.89
C ALA A 137 -45.99 -16.07 -21.60
N THR A 138 -46.46 -15.32 -20.59
CA THR A 138 -47.91 -15.16 -20.31
C THR A 138 -48.60 -14.14 -21.20
N GLY A 139 -47.87 -13.39 -22.04
CA GLY A 139 -48.39 -12.32 -22.88
C GLY A 139 -48.73 -11.02 -22.11
N ALA A 140 -48.39 -10.93 -20.81
CA ALA A 140 -48.72 -9.79 -19.97
C ALA A 140 -47.87 -8.53 -20.25
N VAL A 141 -46.70 -8.68 -20.88
CA VAL A 141 -45.76 -7.59 -21.16
C VAL A 141 -45.12 -7.77 -22.55
N ASP A 142 -45.14 -6.70 -23.36
CA ASP A 142 -44.61 -6.71 -24.73
C ASP A 142 -43.17 -6.14 -24.85
N LEU A 143 -42.62 -5.61 -23.74
CA LEU A 143 -41.24 -5.12 -23.69
C LEU A 143 -40.20 -6.24 -23.80
N ASP A 144 -39.06 -5.95 -24.44
CA ASP A 144 -37.89 -6.84 -24.49
C ASP A 144 -37.08 -6.77 -23.17
N ILE A 145 -37.70 -7.25 -22.09
CA ILE A 145 -37.06 -7.33 -20.77
C ILE A 145 -35.80 -8.21 -20.83
N ALA A 146 -35.81 -9.24 -21.68
CA ALA A 146 -34.70 -10.16 -21.83
C ALA A 146 -33.44 -9.45 -22.38
N GLY A 147 -33.59 -8.64 -23.44
CA GLY A 147 -32.49 -7.85 -24.00
C GLY A 147 -31.90 -6.84 -23.01
N ILE A 148 -32.76 -6.13 -22.25
CA ILE A 148 -32.32 -5.18 -21.23
C ILE A 148 -31.52 -5.89 -20.13
N VAL A 149 -32.04 -7.02 -19.61
CA VAL A 149 -31.36 -7.80 -18.57
C VAL A 149 -30.02 -8.34 -19.06
N ALA A 150 -29.97 -8.88 -20.28
CA ALA A 150 -28.75 -9.38 -20.88
C ALA A 150 -27.68 -8.28 -21.02
N ALA A 151 -28.07 -7.07 -21.43
CA ALA A 151 -27.15 -5.92 -21.52
C ALA A 151 -26.60 -5.52 -20.14
N VAL A 152 -27.45 -5.47 -19.12
CA VAL A 152 -27.04 -5.15 -17.73
C VAL A 152 -26.12 -6.24 -17.17
N ALA A 153 -26.43 -7.52 -17.39
CA ALA A 153 -25.60 -8.64 -16.98
C ALA A 153 -24.22 -8.58 -17.65
N GLY A 154 -24.18 -8.36 -18.97
CA GLY A 154 -22.93 -8.22 -19.74
C GLY A 154 -22.07 -7.05 -19.23
N ALA A 155 -22.68 -5.88 -18.99
CA ALA A 155 -21.98 -4.73 -18.41
C ALA A 155 -21.44 -5.04 -16.99
N GLY A 156 -22.22 -5.74 -16.17
CA GLY A 156 -21.81 -6.16 -14.82
C GLY A 156 -20.63 -7.13 -14.83
N VAL A 157 -20.63 -8.11 -15.73
CA VAL A 157 -19.52 -9.05 -15.94
C VAL A 157 -18.27 -8.29 -16.40
N ALA A 158 -18.40 -7.41 -17.40
CA ALA A 158 -17.30 -6.58 -17.88
C ALA A 158 -16.72 -5.69 -16.75
N TRP A 159 -17.57 -5.11 -15.92
CA TRP A 159 -17.14 -4.31 -14.77
C TRP A 159 -16.37 -5.13 -13.73
N LEU A 160 -16.83 -6.35 -13.42
CA LEU A 160 -16.12 -7.27 -12.52
C LEU A 160 -14.75 -7.66 -13.08
N ALA A 161 -14.68 -8.00 -14.36
CA ALA A 161 -13.44 -8.31 -15.06
C ALA A 161 -12.45 -7.14 -15.03
N LEU A 162 -12.95 -5.90 -15.16
CA LEU A 162 -12.12 -4.69 -15.07
C LEU A 162 -11.64 -4.41 -13.64
N LYS A 163 -12.52 -4.54 -12.65
CA LYS A 163 -12.20 -4.17 -11.25
C LYS A 163 -11.40 -5.22 -10.51
N ARG A 164 -11.45 -6.49 -10.93
CA ARG A 164 -10.66 -7.61 -10.40
C ARG A 164 -10.69 -7.72 -8.86
N TYR A 165 -11.83 -7.38 -8.24
CA TYR A 165 -11.95 -7.25 -6.78
C TYR A 165 -11.43 -8.47 -6.01
N GLU A 166 -11.64 -9.68 -6.51
CA GLU A 166 -11.16 -10.90 -5.84
C GLU A 166 -9.63 -11.04 -5.88
N GLN A 167 -9.02 -10.84 -7.05
CA GLN A 167 -7.56 -10.85 -7.18
C GLN A 167 -6.91 -9.79 -6.28
N LEU A 168 -7.48 -8.58 -6.27
CA LEU A 168 -7.02 -7.50 -5.40
C LEU A 168 -7.16 -7.87 -3.91
N ALA A 169 -8.26 -8.51 -3.52
CA ALA A 169 -8.46 -8.95 -2.15
C ALA A 169 -7.42 -9.98 -1.71
N GLN A 170 -7.11 -10.95 -2.58
CA GLN A 170 -6.13 -12.00 -2.31
C GLN A 170 -4.71 -11.43 -2.21
N SER A 171 -4.29 -10.59 -3.15
CA SER A 171 -2.96 -9.95 -3.14
C SER A 171 -2.75 -9.13 -1.86
N TYR A 172 -3.73 -8.31 -1.45
CA TYR A 172 -3.63 -7.58 -0.19
C TYR A 172 -3.63 -8.49 1.06
N ALA A 173 -4.36 -9.60 1.05
CA ALA A 173 -4.34 -10.56 2.15
C ALA A 173 -2.98 -11.24 2.28
N TYR A 174 -2.40 -11.63 1.14
CA TYR A 174 -1.05 -12.19 1.08
C TYR A 174 -0.01 -11.20 1.63
N ALA A 175 -0.02 -9.96 1.13
CA ALA A 175 0.88 -8.90 1.60
C ALA A 175 0.72 -8.60 3.10
N THR A 176 -0.49 -8.70 3.64
CA THR A 176 -0.74 -8.56 5.09
C THR A 176 -0.02 -9.66 5.89
N ASN A 177 -0.15 -10.92 5.45
CA ASN A 177 0.47 -12.06 6.14
C ASN A 177 2.00 -12.04 6.01
N GLU A 178 2.51 -11.73 4.82
CA GLU A 178 3.96 -11.56 4.60
C GLU A 178 4.52 -10.48 5.54
N LEU A 179 3.82 -9.34 5.65
CA LEU A 179 4.24 -8.26 6.53
C LEU A 179 4.17 -8.64 8.02
N ALA A 180 3.19 -9.45 8.44
CA ALA A 180 3.10 -9.95 9.81
C ALA A 180 4.25 -10.90 10.18
N ILE A 181 4.72 -11.73 9.23
CA ILE A 181 5.90 -12.58 9.42
C ILE A 181 7.15 -11.70 9.60
N ILE A 182 7.32 -10.68 8.74
CA ILE A 182 8.45 -9.77 8.81
C ILE A 182 8.39 -8.93 10.10
N GLU A 183 7.21 -8.53 10.55
CA GLU A 183 6.98 -7.85 11.84
C GLU A 183 7.53 -8.67 13.01
N GLY A 184 7.25 -9.98 13.03
CA GLY A 184 7.80 -10.90 14.02
C GLY A 184 9.33 -10.93 14.00
N ARG A 185 9.94 -10.98 12.81
CA ARG A 185 11.41 -10.96 12.64
C ARG A 185 12.03 -9.66 13.12
N ILE A 186 11.42 -8.52 12.79
CA ILE A 186 11.87 -7.19 13.26
C ILE A 186 11.81 -7.14 14.79
N THR A 187 10.73 -7.65 15.38
CA THR A 187 10.52 -7.68 16.84
C THR A 187 11.59 -8.49 17.56
N LEU A 188 11.99 -9.63 16.98
CA LEU A 188 13.01 -10.52 17.54
C LEU A 188 14.46 -10.07 17.24
N ALA A 189 14.67 -9.17 16.28
CA ALA A 189 16.01 -8.70 15.91
C ALA A 189 16.64 -7.84 17.01
N THR A 190 17.61 -8.39 17.73
CA THR A 190 18.35 -7.73 18.82
C THR A 190 19.66 -7.08 18.37
N GLU A 191 20.11 -7.38 17.16
CA GLU A 191 21.38 -6.89 16.60
C GLU A 191 21.12 -5.95 15.41
N GLU A 192 22.04 -5.01 15.18
CA GLU A 192 21.90 -3.99 14.14
C GLU A 192 21.79 -4.61 12.74
N GLY A 193 22.61 -5.63 12.45
CA GLY A 193 22.61 -6.31 11.15
C GLY A 193 21.32 -7.08 10.88
N THR A 194 20.87 -7.88 11.84
CA THR A 194 19.63 -8.66 11.70
C THR A 194 18.40 -7.76 11.58
N TRP A 195 18.37 -6.66 12.32
CA TRP A 195 17.31 -5.66 12.20
C TRP A 195 17.35 -4.95 10.85
N ALA A 196 18.52 -4.53 10.39
CA ALA A 196 18.66 -3.85 9.10
C ALA A 196 18.24 -4.74 7.92
N SER A 197 18.58 -6.03 7.95
CA SER A 197 18.13 -6.99 6.93
C SER A 197 16.61 -7.20 6.96
N ALA A 198 16.01 -7.33 8.15
CA ALA A 198 14.56 -7.51 8.28
C ALA A 198 13.78 -6.26 7.82
N VAL A 199 14.31 -5.06 8.09
CA VAL A 199 13.75 -3.82 7.56
C VAL A 199 13.88 -3.73 6.05
N ALA A 200 15.04 -4.08 5.49
CA ALA A 200 15.27 -4.07 4.05
C ALA A 200 14.27 -4.98 3.33
N GLU A 201 14.03 -6.17 3.86
CA GLU A 201 13.03 -7.11 3.35
C GLU A 201 11.61 -6.54 3.43
N ALA A 202 11.22 -5.93 4.56
CA ALA A 202 9.93 -5.26 4.69
C ALA A 202 9.73 -4.18 3.61
N GLU A 203 10.72 -3.31 3.43
CA GLU A 203 10.66 -2.22 2.45
C GLU A 203 10.67 -2.73 1.01
N GLU A 204 11.35 -3.84 0.75
CA GLU A 204 11.31 -4.52 -0.54
C GLU A 204 9.91 -5.09 -0.82
N THR A 205 9.32 -5.83 0.12
CA THR A 205 7.96 -6.36 0.01
C THR A 205 6.95 -5.24 -0.24
N ILE A 206 7.03 -4.14 0.51
CA ILE A 206 6.17 -2.95 0.32
C ILE A 206 6.42 -2.32 -1.06
N GLY A 207 7.68 -2.23 -1.48
CA GLY A 207 8.07 -1.68 -2.78
C GLY A 207 7.55 -2.51 -3.96
N ARG A 208 7.71 -3.85 -3.90
CA ARG A 208 7.23 -4.80 -4.92
C ARG A 208 5.73 -4.68 -5.10
N GLU A 209 4.98 -4.61 -4.00
CA GLU A 209 3.53 -4.45 -4.05
C GLU A 209 3.14 -3.16 -4.77
N HIS A 210 3.73 -2.01 -4.40
CA HIS A 210 3.48 -0.74 -5.09
C HIS A 210 3.81 -0.77 -6.59
N LEU A 211 4.89 -1.45 -6.97
CA LEU A 211 5.26 -1.62 -8.37
C LEU A 211 4.25 -2.50 -9.12
N ALA A 212 3.81 -3.61 -8.53
CA ALA A 212 2.78 -4.49 -9.09
C ALA A 212 1.47 -3.71 -9.35
N TRP A 213 1.06 -2.85 -8.42
CA TRP A 213 -0.11 -1.97 -8.61
C TRP A 213 0.05 -1.01 -9.79
N ARG A 214 1.24 -0.43 -9.95
CA ARG A 214 1.53 0.47 -11.07
C ARG A 214 1.53 -0.28 -12.40
N ALA A 215 2.26 -1.39 -12.47
CA ALA A 215 2.36 -2.22 -13.66
C ALA A 215 0.97 -2.68 -14.13
N SER A 216 0.13 -3.14 -13.19
CA SER A 216 -1.26 -3.57 -13.50
C SER A 216 -2.17 -2.48 -14.07
N ARG A 217 -1.77 -1.20 -13.97
CA ARG A 217 -2.50 -0.04 -14.52
C ARG A 217 -1.91 0.46 -15.82
N THR A 218 -0.60 0.38 -16.01
CA THR A 218 0.05 0.83 -17.25
C THR A 218 -0.18 -0.14 -18.41
N THR A 219 -0.30 -1.45 -18.14
CA THR A 219 -0.60 -2.46 -19.17
C THR A 219 -1.97 -2.28 -19.85
N ILE A 220 -2.86 -1.43 -19.32
CA ILE A 220 -4.17 -1.14 -19.93
C ILE A 220 -4.07 -0.02 -21.00
N ALA A 221 -2.92 0.66 -21.10
CA ALA A 221 -2.73 1.83 -21.98
C ALA A 221 -1.91 1.56 -23.25
N ASN A 222 -1.57 0.29 -23.55
CA ASN A 222 -0.93 -0.16 -24.80
C ASN A 222 -1.81 -1.20 -25.47
#